data_AF-A0ABD5K067-F1
#
_entry.id   AF-A0ABD5K067-F1
#
_cell.length_a   1.000
_cell.length_b   1.000
_cell.length_c   1.000
_cell.angle_alpha   90.00
_cell.angle_beta   90.00
_cell.angle_gamma   90.00
#
_symmetry.space_group_name_H-M   'P 1'
#
loop_
_entity.id
_entity.type
_entity.pdbx_description
1 polymer ?
#
loop_
_entity_poly.entity_id
_entity_poly.type
_entity_poly.pdbx_seq_one_letter_code
_entity_poly.pdbx_strand_id
1 'polypeptide(L)'
;MKQAIYTADEKKLFQRITWRIVPLVVFIYLIAIIDRANVGFAKLQMVSALDMTEQLYGLASSLFFIGYLALEIPSAYAVNRFGARLWLARILLTWGLLTIATAWVTSGSLFAAFRFLIGCAEAGAYPGIIYYFTLWFPKEYRARVLGFLTLGSAFGNLFGSLVSGFLLDLDGFLGFAGWQWSFWPQGFRRCC
;
A
#
# COMPACT_ATOMS: atom_id res chain seq x y z
N MET A 1 -30.13 -2.24 24.80
CA MET A 1 -29.57 -2.22 23.43
C MET A 1 -30.66 -1.77 22.48
N LYS A 2 -30.69 -0.50 22.04
CA LYS A 2 -31.68 -0.02 21.07
C LYS A 2 -31.23 -0.47 19.67
N GLN A 3 -31.91 -1.46 19.10
CA GLN A 3 -31.74 -1.82 17.70
C GLN A 3 -32.29 -0.67 16.85
N ALA A 4 -31.47 -0.07 16.00
CA ALA A 4 -31.94 0.89 15.01
C ALA A 4 -32.83 0.14 14.00
N ILE A 5 -34.12 0.48 13.97
CA ILE A 5 -35.07 -0.08 12.99
C ILE A 5 -34.79 0.60 11.66
N TYR A 6 -33.87 0.04 10.86
CA TYR A 6 -33.65 0.51 9.49
C TYR A 6 -34.81 0.08 8.61
N THR A 7 -35.35 1.02 7.85
CA THR A 7 -36.36 0.76 6.83
C THR A 7 -35.78 -0.18 5.75
N ALA A 8 -36.65 -0.92 5.05
CA ALA A 8 -36.22 -1.86 4.01
C ALA A 8 -35.40 -1.17 2.89
N ASP A 9 -35.69 0.12 2.63
CA ASP A 9 -35.00 0.94 1.65
C ASP A 9 -33.60 1.38 2.12
N GLU A 10 -33.40 1.68 3.41
CA GLU A 10 -32.08 1.97 3.97
C GLU A 10 -31.13 0.77 3.87
N LYS A 11 -31.62 -0.45 4.14
CA LYS A 11 -30.81 -1.67 3.99
C LYS A 11 -30.33 -1.89 2.55
N LYS A 12 -31.22 -1.68 1.57
CA LYS A 12 -30.87 -1.77 0.14
C LYS A 12 -29.88 -0.67 -0.27
N LEU A 13 -30.04 0.54 0.25
CA LEU A 13 -29.13 1.66 0.03
C LEU A 13 -27.73 1.34 0.57
N PHE A 14 -27.63 0.86 1.82
CA PHE A 14 -26.35 0.46 2.41
C PHE A 14 -25.69 -0.68 1.66
N GLN A 15 -26.44 -1.70 1.20
CA GLN A 15 -25.89 -2.75 0.36
C GLN A 15 -25.31 -2.20 -0.95
N ARG A 16 -26.04 -1.31 -1.64
CA ARG A 16 -25.58 -0.71 -2.90
C ARG A 16 -24.31 0.14 -2.71
N ILE A 17 -24.21 0.88 -1.60
CA ILE A 17 -23.02 1.64 -1.22
C ILE A 17 -21.86 0.69 -0.89
N THR A 18 -22.13 -0.35 -0.10
CA THR A 18 -21.14 -1.38 0.28
C THR A 18 -20.50 -1.99 -0.96
N TRP A 19 -21.31 -2.42 -1.91
CA TRP A 19 -20.85 -3.06 -3.15
C TRP A 19 -20.05 -2.15 -4.09
N ARG A 20 -20.10 -0.82 -3.91
CA ARG A 20 -19.28 0.12 -4.70
C ARG A 20 -18.02 0.56 -3.96
N ILE A 21 -18.13 0.84 -2.67
CA ILE A 21 -17.05 1.43 -1.89
C ILE A 21 -16.11 0.34 -1.34
N VAL A 22 -16.66 -0.74 -0.78
CA VAL A 22 -15.84 -1.76 -0.10
C VAL A 22 -14.90 -2.47 -1.06
N PRO A 23 -15.32 -2.93 -2.26
CA PRO A 23 -14.39 -3.58 -3.18
C PRO A 23 -13.25 -2.66 -3.62
N LEU A 24 -13.54 -1.38 -3.85
CA LEU A 24 -12.53 -0.40 -4.26
C LEU A 24 -11.51 -0.15 -3.15
N VAL A 25 -11.95 0.03 -1.90
CA VAL A 25 -11.05 0.24 -0.77
C VAL A 25 -10.26 -1.04 -0.44
N VAL A 26 -10.90 -2.21 -0.51
CA VAL A 26 -10.24 -3.51 -0.32
C VAL A 26 -9.19 -3.74 -1.42
N PHE A 27 -9.49 -3.40 -2.67
CA PHE A 27 -8.55 -3.53 -3.79
C PHE A 27 -7.35 -2.60 -3.63
N ILE A 28 -7.59 -1.34 -3.25
CA ILE A 28 -6.51 -0.39 -2.93
C ILE A 28 -5.63 -0.92 -1.79
N TYR A 29 -6.26 -1.42 -0.73
CA TYR A 29 -5.54 -1.98 0.42
C TYR A 29 -4.75 -3.24 0.03
N LEU A 30 -5.30 -4.06 -0.86
CA LEU A 30 -4.62 -5.23 -1.42
C LEU A 30 -3.35 -4.81 -2.17
N ILE A 31 -3.41 -3.78 -3.01
CA ILE A 31 -2.22 -3.24 -3.70
C ILE A 31 -1.17 -2.77 -2.69
N ALA A 32 -1.59 -2.08 -1.62
CA ALA A 32 -0.66 -1.62 -0.58
C ALA A 32 0.05 -2.78 0.15
N ILE A 33 -0.66 -3.89 0.38
CA ILE A 33 -0.07 -5.09 0.96
C ILE A 33 0.89 -5.77 -0.04
N ILE A 34 0.52 -5.83 -1.32
CA ILE A 34 1.42 -6.33 -2.38
C ILE A 34 2.72 -5.52 -2.42
N ASP A 35 2.65 -4.18 -2.44
CA ASP A 35 3.84 -3.31 -2.47
C ASP A 35 4.79 -3.59 -1.29
N ARG A 36 4.23 -3.71 -0.07
CA ARG A 36 5.01 -4.04 1.13
C ARG A 36 5.66 -5.43 1.04
N ALA A 37 4.98 -6.41 0.44
CA ALA A 37 5.52 -7.75 0.25
C ALA A 37 6.58 -7.77 -0.87
N ASN A 38 6.33 -7.08 -1.98
CA ASN A 38 7.20 -6.98 -3.16
C ASN A 38 8.60 -6.51 -2.78
N VAL A 39 8.69 -5.54 -1.89
CA VAL A 39 9.91 -5.06 -1.26
C VAL A 39 10.78 -6.19 -0.66
N GLY A 40 10.15 -7.16 0.01
CA GLY A 40 10.81 -8.29 0.64
C GLY A 40 11.34 -9.28 -0.39
N PHE A 41 10.57 -9.51 -1.46
CA PHE A 41 10.97 -10.36 -2.58
C PHE A 41 12.08 -9.71 -3.42
N ALA A 42 11.96 -8.41 -3.68
CA ALA A 42 12.95 -7.62 -4.40
C ALA A 42 14.34 -7.69 -3.74
N LYS A 43 14.41 -7.81 -2.41
CA LYS A 43 15.67 -8.01 -1.66
C LYS A 43 16.55 -9.10 -2.29
N LEU A 44 15.95 -10.20 -2.77
CA LEU A 44 16.67 -11.37 -3.28
C LEU A 44 17.65 -11.06 -4.41
N GLN A 45 17.31 -10.09 -5.27
CA GLN A 45 18.16 -9.67 -6.40
C GLN A 45 18.70 -8.24 -6.22
N MET A 46 17.96 -7.38 -5.53
CA MET A 46 18.28 -5.97 -5.38
C MET A 46 19.55 -5.75 -4.53
N VAL A 47 19.80 -6.60 -3.52
CA VAL A 47 20.97 -6.47 -2.64
C VAL A 47 22.28 -6.65 -3.41
N SER A 48 22.36 -7.65 -4.28
CA SER A 48 23.52 -7.88 -5.15
C SER A 48 23.60 -6.86 -6.29
N ALA A 49 22.46 -6.45 -6.86
CA ALA A 49 22.43 -5.50 -7.98
C ALA A 49 22.84 -4.06 -7.60
N LEU A 50 22.59 -3.65 -6.35
CA LEU A 50 22.89 -2.30 -5.83
C LEU A 50 24.13 -2.25 -4.95
N ASP A 51 24.90 -3.34 -4.88
CA ASP A 51 26.05 -3.52 -3.99
C ASP A 51 25.72 -3.11 -2.54
N MET A 52 24.52 -3.50 -2.08
CA MET A 52 24.01 -3.17 -0.75
C MET A 52 24.43 -4.21 0.28
N THR A 53 24.69 -3.76 1.50
CA THR A 53 24.84 -4.65 2.65
C THR A 53 23.48 -5.00 3.24
N GLU A 54 23.37 -6.18 3.88
CA GLU A 54 22.14 -6.59 4.56
C GLU A 54 21.74 -5.63 5.69
N GLN A 55 22.72 -5.00 6.33
CA GLN A 55 22.52 -3.99 7.35
C GLN A 55 21.82 -2.75 6.78
N LEU A 56 22.22 -2.31 5.58
CA LEU A 56 21.61 -1.14 4.93
C LEU A 56 20.16 -1.43 4.50
N TYR A 57 19.87 -2.65 4.04
CA TYR A 57 18.51 -3.08 3.74
C TYR A 57 17.62 -3.12 5.00
N GLY A 58 18.16 -3.64 6.12
CA GLY A 58 17.46 -3.64 7.41
C GLY A 58 17.18 -2.21 7.89
N LEU A 59 18.15 -1.31 7.73
CA LEU A 59 18.00 0.11 8.04
C LEU A 59 16.93 0.77 7.16
N ALA A 60 16.93 0.52 5.85
CA ALA A 60 15.91 1.04 4.93
C ALA A 60 14.50 0.56 5.28
N SER A 61 14.36 -0.72 5.67
CA SER A 61 13.08 -1.29 6.12
C SER A 61 12.60 -0.64 7.43
N SER A 62 13.53 -0.32 8.33
CA SER A 62 13.23 0.34 9.60
C SER A 62 12.85 1.81 9.41
N LEU A 63 13.53 2.51 8.50
CA LEU A 63 13.23 3.90 8.15
C LEU A 63 11.80 4.08 7.62
N PHE A 64 11.29 3.11 6.86
CA PHE A 64 9.88 3.11 6.45
C PHE A 64 8.94 3.19 7.66
N PHE A 65 9.13 2.34 8.67
CA PHE A 65 8.30 2.35 9.88
C PHE A 65 8.50 3.63 10.71
N ILE A 66 9.72 4.17 10.77
CA ILE A 66 10.00 5.43 11.48
C ILE A 66 9.23 6.59 10.82
N GLY A 67 9.30 6.71 9.49
CA GLY A 67 8.56 7.74 8.75
C GLY A 67 7.04 7.56 8.88
N TYR A 68 6.57 6.32 8.82
CA TYR A 68 5.17 5.97 9.01
C TYR A 68 4.66 6.40 10.39
N LEU A 69 5.35 5.99 11.46
CA LEU A 69 4.96 6.30 12.84
C LEU A 69 4.99 7.81 13.13
N ALA A 70 6.01 8.52 12.66
CA ALA A 70 6.16 9.95 12.89
C ALA A 70 4.99 10.76 12.30
N LEU A 71 4.47 10.35 11.14
CA LEU A 71 3.39 11.04 10.43
C LEU A 71 2.02 10.39 10.61
N GLU A 72 1.90 9.27 11.33
CA GLU A 72 0.63 8.58 11.55
C GLU A 72 -0.37 9.46 12.31
N ILE A 73 0.05 10.06 13.43
CA ILE A 73 -0.82 10.94 14.25
C ILE A 73 -1.17 12.23 13.49
N PRO A 74 -0.21 12.98 12.90
CA PRO A 74 -0.53 14.15 12.09
C PRO A 74 -1.47 13.84 10.90
N SER A 75 -1.24 12.73 10.21
CA SER A 75 -2.04 12.35 9.04
C SER A 75 -3.46 11.96 9.45
N ALA A 76 -3.65 11.25 10.58
CA ALA A 76 -4.97 10.96 11.11
C ALA A 76 -5.77 12.24 11.44
N TYR A 77 -5.12 13.25 12.00
CA TYR A 77 -5.75 14.56 12.22
C TYR A 77 -6.10 15.26 10.90
N ALA A 78 -5.20 15.21 9.91
CA ALA A 78 -5.41 15.80 8.60
C ALA A 78 -6.58 15.17 7.83
N VAL A 79 -6.77 13.84 7.94
CA VAL A 79 -7.94 13.14 7.37
C VAL A 79 -9.26 13.74 7.87
N ASN A 80 -9.34 14.05 9.16
CA ASN A 80 -10.53 14.64 9.76
C ASN A 80 -10.75 16.09 9.29
N ARG A 81 -9.67 16.85 9.09
CA ARG A 81 -9.74 18.27 8.70
C ARG A 81 -10.01 18.50 7.22
N PHE A 82 -9.33 17.76 6.32
CA PHE A 82 -9.41 17.96 4.87
C PHE A 82 -10.42 17.02 4.18
N GLY A 83 -10.97 16.07 4.92
CA GLY A 83 -11.90 15.08 4.41
C GLY A 83 -11.20 13.83 3.89
N ALA A 84 -11.73 12.68 4.30
CA ALA A 84 -11.13 11.39 4.04
C ALA A 84 -10.96 11.05 2.55
N ARG A 85 -11.89 11.47 1.68
CA ARG A 85 -11.81 11.17 0.24
C ARG A 85 -10.59 11.84 -0.42
N LEU A 86 -10.39 13.14 -0.19
CA LEU A 86 -9.28 13.88 -0.81
C LEU A 86 -7.95 13.47 -0.21
N TRP A 87 -7.90 13.24 1.11
CA TRP A 87 -6.67 12.85 1.78
C TRP A 87 -6.20 11.44 1.38
N LEU A 88 -7.12 10.46 1.31
CA LEU A 88 -6.78 9.10 0.84
C LEU A 88 -6.33 9.12 -0.63
N ALA A 89 -6.96 9.93 -1.48
CA ALA A 89 -6.51 10.10 -2.87
C ALA A 89 -5.10 10.71 -2.95
N ARG A 90 -4.80 11.72 -2.12
CA ARG A 90 -3.45 12.32 -2.02
C ARG A 90 -2.44 11.27 -1.61
N ILE A 91 -2.72 10.48 -0.56
CA ILE A 91 -1.85 9.41 -0.10
C ILE A 91 -1.55 8.45 -1.25
N LEU A 92 -2.59 7.95 -1.94
CA LEU A 92 -2.43 7.02 -3.05
C LEU A 92 -1.58 7.58 -4.19
N LEU A 93 -1.79 8.84 -4.56
CA LEU A 93 -0.99 9.48 -5.59
C LEU A 93 0.47 9.67 -5.15
N THR A 94 0.71 10.22 -3.96
CA THR A 94 2.07 10.46 -3.47
C THR A 94 2.84 9.16 -3.23
N TRP A 95 2.18 8.16 -2.66
CA TRP A 95 2.74 6.84 -2.43
C TRP A 95 3.02 6.12 -3.75
N GLY A 96 2.03 6.05 -4.65
CA GLY A 96 2.21 5.40 -5.96
C GLY A 96 3.31 6.04 -6.79
N LEU A 97 3.41 7.38 -6.82
CA LEU A 97 4.50 8.08 -7.51
C LEU A 97 5.87 7.75 -6.92
N LEU A 98 5.98 7.67 -5.59
CA LEU A 98 7.23 7.31 -4.94
C LEU A 98 7.61 5.84 -5.16
N THR A 99 6.63 4.92 -5.15
CA THR A 99 6.83 3.51 -5.49
C THR A 99 7.36 3.37 -6.91
N ILE A 100 6.74 4.05 -7.87
CA ILE A 100 7.24 4.06 -9.26
C ILE A 100 8.64 4.66 -9.32
N ALA A 101 8.90 5.74 -8.56
CA ALA A 101 10.22 6.36 -8.49
C ALA A 101 11.32 5.42 -7.96
N THR A 102 10.98 4.45 -7.10
CA THR A 102 11.96 3.48 -6.58
C THR A 102 12.55 2.57 -7.64
N ALA A 103 11.87 2.36 -8.78
CA ALA A 103 12.37 1.53 -9.88
C ALA A 103 13.66 2.10 -10.52
N TRP A 104 13.89 3.42 -10.44
CA TRP A 104 15.08 4.10 -10.98
C TRP A 104 16.21 4.29 -9.97
N VAL A 105 16.10 3.70 -8.78
CA VAL A 105 17.13 3.84 -7.76
C VAL A 105 18.39 3.05 -8.15
N THR A 106 19.54 3.72 -8.10
CA THR A 106 20.85 3.14 -8.48
C THR A 106 21.81 2.98 -7.30
N SER A 107 21.40 3.34 -6.09
CA SER A 107 22.24 3.23 -4.88
C SER A 107 21.41 2.84 -3.67
N GLY A 108 21.99 2.03 -2.77
CA GLY A 108 21.33 1.62 -1.54
C GLY A 108 20.98 2.77 -0.57
N SER A 109 21.78 3.83 -0.53
CA SER A 109 21.46 5.01 0.29
C SER A 109 20.25 5.75 -0.26
N LEU A 110 20.15 5.84 -1.59
CA LEU A 110 18.99 6.44 -2.26
C LEU A 110 17.74 5.59 -2.01
N PHE A 111 17.86 4.26 -2.04
CA PHE A 111 16.77 3.35 -1.69
C PHE A 111 16.26 3.58 -0.25
N ALA A 112 17.18 3.70 0.72
CA ALA A 112 16.83 3.99 2.10
C ALA A 112 16.09 5.33 2.25
N ALA A 113 16.50 6.37 1.52
CA ALA A 113 15.82 7.66 1.50
C ALA A 113 14.41 7.55 0.89
N PHE A 114 14.25 6.86 -0.24
CA PHE A 114 12.92 6.65 -0.83
C PHE A 114 12.01 5.84 0.10
N ARG A 115 12.53 4.85 0.83
CA ARG A 115 11.74 4.12 1.83
C ARG A 115 11.23 4.97 2.96
N PHE A 116 12.05 5.90 3.45
CA PHE A 116 11.62 6.89 4.43
C PHE A 116 10.50 7.79 3.87
N LEU A 117 10.65 8.26 2.62
CA LEU A 117 9.64 9.11 1.96
C LEU A 117 8.33 8.35 1.71
N ILE A 118 8.40 7.09 1.28
CA ILE A 118 7.23 6.21 1.09
C ILE A 118 6.52 6.00 2.43
N GLY A 119 7.25 5.70 3.50
CA GLY A 119 6.67 5.57 4.84
C GLY A 119 5.96 6.86 5.29
N CYS A 120 6.59 8.01 5.05
CA CYS A 120 5.98 9.32 5.30
C CYS A 120 4.72 9.58 4.45
N ALA A 121 4.71 9.13 3.19
CA ALA A 121 3.60 9.34 2.26
C ALA A 121 2.41 8.41 2.55
N GLU A 122 2.67 7.17 2.94
CA GLU A 122 1.67 6.15 3.29
C GLU A 122 1.08 6.36 4.70
N ALA A 123 1.76 7.16 5.53
CA ALA A 123 1.33 7.45 6.89
C ALA A 123 -0.13 7.93 6.94
N GLY A 124 -0.93 7.25 7.76
CA GLY A 124 -2.34 7.56 7.95
C GLY A 124 -3.30 6.93 6.93
N ALA A 125 -2.82 6.11 5.98
CA ALA A 125 -3.69 5.35 5.08
C ALA A 125 -4.65 4.45 5.85
N TYR A 126 -4.12 3.63 6.77
CA TYR A 126 -4.93 2.69 7.56
C TYR A 126 -5.95 3.37 8.49
N PRO A 127 -5.58 4.31 9.38
CA PRO A 127 -6.55 5.03 10.19
C PRO A 127 -7.50 5.88 9.34
N GLY A 128 -7.04 6.39 8.19
CA GLY A 128 -7.88 7.13 7.24
C GLY A 128 -8.98 6.27 6.60
N ILE A 129 -8.65 5.04 6.22
CA ILE A 129 -9.61 4.04 5.71
C ILE A 129 -10.62 3.67 6.80
N ILE A 130 -10.16 3.41 8.03
CA ILE A 130 -11.05 3.09 9.16
C ILE A 130 -12.01 4.25 9.41
N TYR A 131 -11.48 5.48 9.51
CA TYR A 131 -12.28 6.69 9.70
C TYR A 131 -13.30 6.87 8.56
N TYR A 132 -12.89 6.67 7.31
CA TYR A 132 -13.79 6.71 6.16
C TYR A 132 -14.95 5.71 6.33
N PHE A 133 -14.66 4.47 6.74
CA PHE A 133 -15.74 3.51 7.02
C PHE A 133 -16.64 3.89 8.18
N THR A 134 -16.15 4.63 9.18
CA THR A 134 -17.02 5.13 10.25
C THR A 134 -18.04 6.15 9.79
N LEU A 135 -17.75 6.92 8.74
CA LEU A 135 -18.66 7.90 8.15
C LEU A 135 -19.77 7.23 7.31
N TRP A 136 -19.44 6.14 6.61
CA TRP A 136 -20.37 5.47 5.69
C TRP A 136 -21.15 4.32 6.32
N PHE A 137 -20.61 3.65 7.34
CA PHE A 137 -21.20 2.43 7.91
C PHE A 137 -21.61 2.58 9.39
N PRO A 138 -22.82 2.10 9.75
CA PRO A 138 -23.23 1.99 11.14
C PRO A 138 -22.33 1.01 11.90
N LYS A 139 -22.25 1.18 13.22
CA LYS A 139 -21.39 0.38 14.12
C LYS A 139 -21.53 -1.14 13.92
N GLU A 140 -22.73 -1.60 13.61
CA GLU A 140 -23.09 -3.01 13.38
C GLU A 140 -22.39 -3.63 12.16
N TYR A 141 -22.15 -2.84 11.11
CA TYR A 141 -21.54 -3.33 9.86
C TYR A 141 -20.02 -3.12 9.81
N ARG A 142 -19.47 -2.25 10.67
CA ARG A 142 -18.03 -1.91 10.68
C ARG A 142 -17.15 -3.13 10.87
N ALA A 143 -17.49 -4.02 11.80
CA ALA A 143 -16.72 -5.24 12.07
C ALA A 143 -16.64 -6.15 10.84
N ARG A 144 -17.73 -6.25 10.07
CA ARG A 144 -17.77 -7.06 8.83
C ARG A 144 -16.91 -6.45 7.72
N VAL A 145 -16.94 -5.12 7.57
CA VAL A 145 -16.10 -4.41 6.59
C VAL A 145 -14.62 -4.51 6.94
N LEU A 146 -14.27 -4.38 8.22
CA LEU A 146 -12.91 -4.64 8.71
C LEU A 146 -12.49 -6.10 8.44
N GLY A 147 -13.39 -7.07 8.62
CA GLY A 147 -13.13 -8.46 8.25
C GLY A 147 -12.80 -8.64 6.77
N PHE A 148 -13.48 -7.93 5.87
CA PHE A 148 -13.15 -7.94 4.44
C PHE A 148 -11.78 -7.30 4.14
N LEU A 149 -11.38 -6.24 4.85
CA LEU A 149 -10.01 -5.69 4.73
C LEU A 149 -8.95 -6.71 5.15
N THR A 150 -9.17 -7.40 6.28
CA THR A 150 -8.24 -8.42 6.76
C THR A 150 -8.14 -9.58 5.78
N LEU A 151 -9.26 -10.08 5.25
CA LEU A 151 -9.25 -11.08 4.18
C LEU A 151 -8.52 -10.56 2.94
N GLY A 152 -8.78 -9.32 2.54
CA GLY A 152 -8.06 -8.65 1.45
C GLY A 152 -6.55 -8.62 1.65
N SER A 153 -6.08 -8.43 2.88
CA SER A 153 -4.64 -8.50 3.19
C SER A 153 -4.06 -9.91 3.07
N ALA A 154 -4.80 -10.94 3.48
CA ALA A 154 -4.37 -12.34 3.32
C ALA A 154 -4.27 -12.70 1.83
N PHE A 155 -5.28 -12.34 1.04
CA PHE A 155 -5.24 -12.50 -0.41
C PHE A 155 -4.13 -11.66 -1.05
N GLY A 156 -3.91 -10.43 -0.61
CA GLY A 156 -2.83 -9.57 -1.09
C GLY A 156 -1.46 -10.19 -0.88
N ASN A 157 -1.20 -10.79 0.27
CA ASN A 157 0.06 -11.52 0.50
C ASN A 157 0.20 -12.76 -0.41
N LEU A 158 -0.89 -13.51 -0.60
CA LEU A 158 -0.90 -14.68 -1.48
C LEU A 158 -0.67 -14.30 -2.95
N PHE A 159 -1.36 -13.27 -3.45
CA PHE A 159 -1.14 -12.80 -4.82
C PHE A 159 0.20 -12.10 -4.97
N GLY A 160 0.64 -11.34 -3.96
CA GLY A 160 1.94 -10.66 -3.95
C GLY A 160 3.11 -11.64 -4.06
N SER A 161 3.05 -12.78 -3.36
CA SER A 161 4.08 -13.82 -3.47
C SER A 161 4.07 -14.53 -4.82
N LEU A 162 2.89 -14.84 -5.37
CA LEU A 162 2.76 -15.44 -6.71
C LEU A 162 3.27 -14.49 -7.79
N VAL A 163 2.79 -13.24 -7.78
CA VAL A 163 3.17 -12.21 -8.76
C VAL A 163 4.65 -11.89 -8.64
N SER A 164 5.19 -11.73 -7.42
CA SER A 164 6.63 -11.49 -7.22
C SER A 164 7.50 -12.65 -7.69
N GLY A 165 7.07 -13.90 -7.50
CA GLY A 165 7.78 -15.07 -8.02
C GLY A 165 7.91 -15.03 -9.54
N PHE A 166 6.79 -14.81 -10.24
CA PHE A 166 6.79 -14.66 -11.70
C PHE A 166 7.61 -13.47 -12.19
N LEU A 167 7.62 -12.35 -11.46
CA LEU A 167 8.38 -11.14 -11.84
C LEU A 167 9.88 -11.33 -11.64
N LEU A 168 10.30 -12.06 -10.59
CA LEU A 168 11.70 -12.41 -10.36
C LEU A 168 12.25 -13.37 -11.42
N ASP A 169 11.41 -14.26 -11.96
CA ASP A 169 11.76 -15.17 -13.07
C ASP A 169 11.93 -14.44 -14.42
N LEU A 170 11.49 -13.19 -14.55
CA LEU A 170 11.71 -12.33 -15.72
C LEU A 170 13.08 -11.63 -15.71
N ASP A 171 14.02 -12.09 -14.89
CA ASP A 171 15.37 -11.54 -14.83
C ASP A 171 16.07 -11.60 -16.20
N GLY A 172 16.50 -10.44 -16.71
CA GLY A 172 17.10 -10.31 -18.05
C GLY A 172 16.10 -10.15 -19.21
N PHE A 173 14.78 -10.29 -18.97
CA PHE A 173 13.78 -9.96 -19.99
C PHE A 173 13.81 -8.44 -20.26
N LEU A 174 13.99 -8.05 -21.52
CA LEU A 174 14.16 -6.64 -21.96
C LEU A 174 15.35 -5.88 -21.33
N GLY A 175 16.33 -6.58 -20.73
CA GLY A 175 17.52 -5.95 -20.13
C GLY A 175 17.30 -5.33 -18.74
N PHE A 176 16.23 -5.69 -18.05
CA PHE A 176 15.93 -5.24 -16.69
C PHE A 176 16.17 -6.33 -15.67
N ALA A 177 16.57 -5.94 -14.46
CA ALA A 177 16.68 -6.87 -13.34
C ALA A 177 15.27 -7.26 -12.84
N GLY A 178 15.08 -8.53 -12.47
CA GLY A 178 13.78 -9.06 -12.00
C GLY A 178 13.11 -8.23 -10.90
N TRP A 179 13.90 -7.63 -10.00
CA TRP A 179 13.37 -6.75 -8.94
C TRP A 179 12.77 -5.43 -9.44
N GLN A 180 13.21 -4.91 -10.59
CA GLN A 180 12.66 -3.66 -11.18
C GLN A 180 11.26 -3.89 -11.75
N TRP A 181 10.97 -5.12 -12.20
CA TRP A 181 9.64 -5.53 -12.63
C TRP A 181 8.60 -5.46 -11.51
N SER A 182 9.02 -5.63 -10.26
CA SER A 182 8.16 -5.51 -9.07
C SER A 182 7.66 -4.08 -8.79
N PHE A 183 8.21 -3.05 -9.44
CA PHE A 183 7.89 -1.63 -9.23
C PHE A 183 7.42 -0.89 -10.51
N TRP A 184 7.02 -1.61 -11.56
CA TRP A 184 6.85 -1.10 -12.93
C TRP A 184 5.72 -0.05 -13.12
N PRO A 185 5.98 1.02 -13.91
CA PRO A 185 5.38 1.17 -15.24
C PRO A 185 6.35 1.84 -16.23
N GLN A 186 7.11 1.02 -16.97
CA GLN A 186 7.96 1.37 -18.12
C GLN A 186 8.98 2.49 -17.90
N GLY A 187 10.18 2.10 -17.47
CA GLY A 187 11.36 2.96 -17.45
C GLY A 187 12.48 2.37 -18.29
N PHE A 188 12.69 2.88 -19.51
CA PHE A 188 13.80 2.54 -20.39
C PHE A 188 15.17 2.87 -19.72
N ARG A 189 15.92 1.85 -19.25
CA ARG A 189 17.40 1.77 -19.05
C ARG A 189 17.71 0.58 -18.10
N ARG A 190 18.61 -0.36 -18.39
CA ARG A 190 19.90 -0.29 -19.11
C ARG A 190 20.16 -1.56 -19.95
N CYS A 191 20.46 -1.38 -21.24
CA CYS A 191 21.54 -2.13 -21.87
C CYS A 191 22.86 -1.44 -21.52
N CYS A 192 23.68 -2.12 -20.71
CA CYS A 192 25.14 -2.17 -20.74
C CYS A 192 25.60 -2.91 -19.49
#